data_AF-A0A3C0B2Z2-F1
#
_entry.id   AF-A0A3C0B2Z2-F1
#
_cell.length_a   1.000
_cell.length_b   1.000
_cell.length_c   1.000
_cell.angle_alpha   90.00
_cell.angle_beta   90.00
_cell.angle_gamma   90.00
#
_symmetry.space_group_name_H-M   'P 1'
#
loop_
_entity.id
_entity.type
_entity.pdbx_description
1 polymer ?
#
loop_
_entity_poly.entity_id
_entity_poly.type
_entity_poly.pdbx_seq_one_letter_code
_entity_poly.pdbx_strand_id
1 'polypeptide(L)'
;GDINGWNFIGNKDNQNVLFENFEYTRIVKQQNVNDVNYTKAKSLYDKELQKRQTENKNIERFEKVYLEAKSIILKNTGIDVKSKSDLEKVKSNDNRILGAKDFLSKRYSMGFKEEQLTSFKKLNSEYLDYFLNTGFNPRNIVGDDPANMQDRNYGNNDVKGPRSSHGTSVSGIIAGVRNNNIGINGIARDVKIMAIRTTPSVDERDKDVALAIMYAVDNGADIINMSFGKQVSPQKSFVDMAVKYAEEHKVLLIHVAGNYGFNIDVLETYPSDRYLDGTEPSNWLNVGASDQTLDKKLPAIFSNYGAKHVDIFAPGVELVTLDSCNSYSMPSGTSVSAPVVTGIAALVLSY
;
A
#
# COMPACT_ATOMS: atom_id res chain seq x y z
N GLY A 1 -9.40 -24.25 -9.74
CA GLY A 1 -8.49 -23.86 -8.66
C GLY A 1 -9.22 -23.68 -7.35
N ASP A 2 -8.43 -23.55 -6.29
CA ASP A 2 -8.88 -23.18 -4.95
C ASP A 2 -9.55 -21.78 -4.94
N ILE A 3 -10.55 -21.60 -4.08
CA ILE A 3 -11.26 -20.34 -3.84
C ILE A 3 -11.16 -19.86 -2.39
N ASN A 4 -10.55 -20.66 -1.51
CA ASN A 4 -10.43 -20.35 -0.09
C ASN A 4 -9.19 -19.49 0.17
N GLY A 5 -8.10 -19.75 -0.56
CA GLY A 5 -6.87 -18.99 -0.48
C GLY A 5 -6.04 -19.30 0.77
N TRP A 6 -4.97 -18.51 0.96
CA TRP A 6 -4.04 -18.71 2.08
C TRP A 6 -3.44 -17.40 2.59
N ASN A 7 -3.12 -17.38 3.89
CA ASN A 7 -2.49 -16.24 4.53
C ASN A 7 -1.08 -16.60 5.03
N PHE A 8 -0.06 -16.06 4.36
CA PHE A 8 1.36 -16.21 4.68
C PHE A 8 1.84 -15.26 5.78
N ILE A 9 0.98 -14.43 6.35
CA ILE A 9 1.34 -13.52 7.44
C ILE A 9 0.49 -13.75 8.68
N GLY A 10 0.04 -14.99 8.86
CA GLY A 10 -0.66 -15.46 10.05
C GLY A 10 -0.01 -16.71 10.66
N ASN A 11 -0.64 -17.22 11.71
CA ASN A 11 -0.25 -18.48 12.34
C ASN A 11 -1.45 -19.39 12.63
N LYS A 12 -1.16 -20.61 13.07
CA LYS A 12 -2.14 -21.64 13.42
C LYS A 12 -3.13 -21.24 14.51
N ASP A 13 -2.80 -20.25 15.33
CA ASP A 13 -3.64 -19.73 16.42
C ASP A 13 -4.53 -18.56 15.93
N ASN A 14 -4.67 -18.38 14.61
CA ASN A 14 -5.41 -17.31 13.95
C ASN A 14 -4.94 -15.88 14.33
N GLN A 15 -3.68 -15.75 14.74
CA GLN A 15 -3.05 -14.45 14.90
C GLN A 15 -2.49 -14.01 13.55
N ASN A 16 -2.51 -12.69 13.30
CA ASN A 16 -2.11 -12.10 12.04
C ASN A 16 -1.15 -10.93 12.26
N VAL A 17 -0.12 -10.85 11.44
CA VAL A 17 0.72 -9.65 11.33
C VAL A 17 -0.12 -8.54 10.70
N LEU A 18 -0.33 -7.47 11.47
CA LEU A 18 -0.88 -6.22 10.98
C LEU A 18 0.25 -5.27 10.55
N PHE A 19 1.13 -4.95 11.49
CA PHE A 19 2.24 -4.02 11.28
C PHE A 19 3.54 -4.78 11.01
N GLU A 20 4.37 -4.21 10.14
CA GLU A 20 5.68 -4.75 9.78
C GLU A 20 6.68 -3.61 9.60
N ASN A 21 7.98 -3.88 9.77
CA ASN A 21 9.03 -2.95 9.40
C ASN A 21 9.08 -2.79 7.86
N PHE A 22 9.46 -1.64 7.32
CA PHE A 22 9.89 -1.60 5.91
C PHE A 22 11.07 -2.55 5.67
N GLU A 23 11.24 -3.05 4.44
CA GLU A 23 12.37 -3.94 4.11
C GLU A 23 13.71 -3.26 4.39
N TYR A 24 13.84 -1.97 4.06
CA TYR A 24 15.05 -1.21 4.38
C TYR A 24 15.29 -1.08 5.89
N THR A 25 14.25 -1.01 6.72
CA THR A 25 14.38 -1.03 8.19
C THR A 25 14.86 -2.40 8.67
N ARG A 26 14.35 -3.49 8.08
CA ARG A 26 14.78 -4.87 8.40
C ARG A 26 16.25 -5.10 8.07
N ILE A 27 16.74 -4.53 6.96
CA ILE A 27 18.16 -4.59 6.58
C ILE A 27 19.01 -3.76 7.55
N VAL A 28 18.62 -2.51 7.84
CA VAL A 28 19.35 -1.64 8.78
C VAL A 28 19.44 -2.26 10.17
N LYS A 29 18.39 -2.93 10.63
CA LYS A 29 18.33 -3.65 11.92
C LYS A 29 19.43 -4.71 12.06
N GLN A 30 19.87 -5.33 10.97
CA GLN A 30 20.92 -6.37 10.99
C GLN A 30 22.33 -5.80 11.20
N GLN A 31 22.54 -4.51 10.94
CA GLN A 31 23.84 -3.82 11.04
C GLN A 31 24.97 -4.47 10.21
N ASN A 32 24.65 -5.29 9.22
CA ASN A 32 25.62 -5.89 8.32
C ASN A 32 25.99 -4.92 7.19
N VAL A 33 27.03 -4.12 7.40
CA VAL A 33 27.51 -3.13 6.42
C VAL A 33 28.02 -3.74 5.10
N ASN A 34 28.28 -5.05 5.08
CA ASN A 34 28.73 -5.78 3.89
C ASN A 34 27.56 -6.34 3.05
N ASP A 35 26.32 -6.23 3.52
CA ASP A 35 25.15 -6.54 2.69
C ASP A 35 25.08 -5.55 1.53
N VAL A 36 24.97 -6.06 0.30
CA VAL A 36 24.89 -5.27 -0.93
C VAL A 36 23.72 -4.27 -0.92
N ASN A 37 22.67 -4.55 -0.17
CA ASN A 37 21.51 -3.68 -0.02
C ASN A 37 21.68 -2.63 1.08
N TYR A 38 22.66 -2.76 1.99
CA TYR A 38 22.76 -1.97 3.22
C TYR A 38 22.84 -0.47 2.93
N THR A 39 23.70 -0.04 2.00
CA THR A 39 23.87 1.39 1.69
C THR A 39 22.58 2.04 1.19
N LYS A 40 21.87 1.37 0.26
CA LYS A 40 20.58 1.85 -0.26
C LYS A 40 19.52 1.86 0.84
N ALA A 41 19.45 0.77 1.63
CA ALA A 41 18.51 0.64 2.74
C ALA A 41 18.73 1.73 3.81
N LYS A 42 19.98 1.98 4.19
CA LYS A 42 20.33 3.02 5.19
C LYS A 42 19.94 4.41 4.71
N SER A 43 20.18 4.73 3.43
CA SER A 43 19.78 6.00 2.84
C SER A 43 18.26 6.20 2.85
N LEU A 44 17.48 5.19 2.47
CA LEU A 44 16.02 5.21 2.53
C LEU A 44 15.50 5.37 3.97
N TYR A 45 16.07 4.59 4.89
CA TYR A 45 15.75 4.62 6.31
C TYR A 45 15.99 6.00 6.92
N ASP A 46 17.18 6.57 6.74
CA ASP A 46 17.56 7.86 7.33
C ASP A 46 16.69 8.99 6.79
N LYS A 47 16.41 8.99 5.48
CA LYS A 47 15.55 9.98 4.83
C LYS A 47 14.13 9.94 5.39
N GLU A 48 13.52 8.75 5.49
CA GLU A 48 12.16 8.63 6.00
C GLU A 48 12.10 8.92 7.51
N LEU A 49 13.09 8.48 8.30
CA LEU A 49 13.16 8.79 9.72
C LEU A 49 13.28 10.29 9.98
N GLN A 50 14.16 10.99 9.27
CA GLN A 50 14.31 12.44 9.40
C GLN A 50 13.02 13.18 9.02
N LYS A 51 12.35 12.74 7.95
CA LYS A 51 11.04 13.27 7.54
C LYS A 51 10.01 13.11 8.66
N ARG A 52 9.84 11.90 9.20
CA ARG A 52 8.83 11.61 10.24
C ARG A 52 9.12 12.31 11.57
N GLN A 53 10.39 12.47 11.94
CA GLN A 53 10.77 13.27 13.10
C GLN A 53 10.46 14.76 12.91
N THR A 54 10.66 15.29 11.70
CA THR A 54 10.33 16.68 11.35
C THR A 54 8.82 16.89 11.32
N GLU A 55 8.07 15.98 10.70
CA GLU A 55 6.61 15.98 10.70
C GLU A 55 6.05 15.91 12.11
N ASN A 56 6.61 15.07 12.99
CA ASN A 56 6.18 14.97 14.38
C ASN A 56 6.26 16.32 15.11
N LYS A 57 7.42 17.00 15.00
CA LYS A 57 7.65 18.32 15.61
C LYS A 57 6.68 19.37 15.06
N ASN A 58 6.42 19.32 13.75
CA ASN A 58 5.49 20.25 13.10
C ASN A 58 4.04 20.01 13.57
N ILE A 59 3.64 18.74 13.70
CA ILE A 59 2.32 18.34 14.19
C ILE A 59 2.14 18.77 15.65
N GLU A 60 3.11 18.51 16.53
CA GLU A 60 3.08 18.92 17.94
C GLU A 60 2.97 20.44 18.09
N ARG A 61 3.77 21.19 17.32
CA ARG A 61 3.71 22.66 17.29
C ARG A 61 2.34 23.15 16.81
N PHE A 62 1.82 22.56 15.74
CA PHE A 62 0.51 22.93 15.20
C PHE A 62 -0.61 22.64 16.20
N GLU A 63 -0.64 21.44 16.78
CA GLU A 63 -1.65 21.01 17.74
C GLU A 63 -1.65 21.92 18.97
N LYS A 64 -0.47 22.26 19.50
CA LYS A 64 -0.35 23.19 20.63
C LYS A 64 -1.02 24.54 20.32
N VAL A 65 -0.67 25.17 19.19
CA VAL A 65 -1.23 26.47 18.80
C VAL A 65 -2.73 26.35 18.51
N TYR A 66 -3.16 25.24 17.91
CA TYR A 66 -4.57 24.97 17.63
C TYR A 66 -5.41 24.86 18.90
N LEU A 67 -4.96 24.07 19.87
CA LEU A 67 -5.64 23.90 21.16
C LEU A 67 -5.58 25.19 22.00
N GLU A 68 -4.49 25.96 21.93
CA GLU A 68 -4.38 27.25 22.59
C GLU A 68 -5.38 28.27 22.02
N ALA A 69 -5.52 28.34 20.69
CA ALA A 69 -6.51 29.20 20.05
C ALA A 69 -7.95 28.82 20.45
N LYS A 70 -8.28 27.52 20.48
CA LYS A 70 -9.57 27.04 20.97
C LYS A 70 -9.79 27.42 22.45
N SER A 71 -8.78 27.22 23.29
CA SER A 71 -8.80 27.52 24.72
C SER A 71 -9.00 29.02 25.00
N ILE A 72 -8.36 29.91 24.23
CA ILE A 72 -8.56 31.36 24.33
C ILE A 72 -10.02 31.72 24.07
N ILE A 73 -10.63 31.19 23.00
CA ILE A 73 -12.02 31.48 22.68
C ILE A 73 -12.95 30.90 23.75
N LEU A 74 -12.78 29.63 24.11
CA LEU A 74 -13.62 28.95 25.08
C LEU A 74 -13.62 29.65 26.44
N LYS A 75 -12.44 29.98 26.98
CA LYS A 75 -12.33 30.61 28.31
C LYS A 75 -12.93 32.01 28.37
N ASN A 76 -12.90 32.77 27.27
CA ASN A 76 -13.35 34.15 27.26
C ASN A 76 -14.79 34.33 26.75
N THR A 77 -15.34 33.35 26.03
CA THR A 77 -16.66 33.47 25.40
C THR A 77 -17.62 32.33 25.74
N GLY A 78 -17.14 31.23 26.33
CA GLY A 78 -17.91 30.02 26.57
C GLY A 78 -18.18 29.18 25.30
N ILE A 79 -17.69 29.60 24.13
CA ILE A 79 -17.94 28.91 22.86
C ILE A 79 -16.85 27.86 22.61
N ASP A 80 -17.25 26.58 22.56
CA ASP A 80 -16.39 25.50 22.06
C ASP A 80 -16.45 25.47 20.52
N VAL A 81 -15.36 25.87 19.89
CA VAL A 81 -15.29 26.02 18.44
C VAL A 81 -14.96 24.70 17.77
N LYS A 82 -15.91 24.13 17.05
CA LYS A 82 -15.72 22.90 16.24
C LYS A 82 -15.86 23.14 14.75
N SER A 83 -16.36 24.31 14.36
CA SER A 83 -16.69 24.63 12.98
C SER A 83 -16.53 26.12 12.69
N LYS A 84 -16.60 26.47 11.39
CA LYS A 84 -16.66 27.86 10.95
C LYS A 84 -17.90 28.58 11.50
N SER A 85 -19.05 27.91 11.56
CA SER A 85 -20.29 28.49 12.13
C SER A 85 -20.19 28.82 13.62
N ASP A 86 -19.34 28.12 14.38
CA ASP A 86 -19.11 28.48 15.79
C ASP A 86 -18.27 29.75 15.92
N LEU A 87 -17.29 29.95 15.02
CA LEU A 87 -16.49 31.17 15.01
C LEU A 87 -17.29 32.44 14.70
N GLU A 88 -18.37 32.34 13.92
CA GLU A 88 -19.25 33.47 13.61
C GLU A 88 -19.97 33.99 14.86
N LYS A 89 -20.25 33.11 15.83
CA LYS A 89 -20.87 33.44 17.11
C LYS A 89 -19.91 34.16 18.07
N VAL A 90 -18.60 34.05 17.85
CA VAL A 90 -17.56 34.69 18.67
C VAL A 90 -17.54 36.21 18.37
N LYS A 91 -18.05 37.00 19.32
CA LYS A 91 -18.03 38.48 19.28
C LYS A 91 -17.12 39.00 20.38
N SER A 92 -16.02 39.64 19.99
CA SER A 92 -15.08 40.28 20.93
C SER A 92 -14.24 41.33 20.22
N ASN A 93 -13.79 42.34 20.98
CA ASN A 93 -12.78 43.33 20.57
C ASN A 93 -11.40 43.04 21.19
N ASP A 94 -11.24 41.95 21.96
CA ASP A 94 -9.94 41.54 22.51
C ASP A 94 -9.04 40.99 21.38
N ASN A 95 -7.87 41.60 21.19
CA ASN A 95 -6.91 41.24 20.15
C ASN A 95 -6.47 39.77 20.20
N ARG A 96 -6.41 39.15 21.39
CA ARG A 96 -6.05 37.72 21.54
C ARG A 96 -7.16 36.82 21.01
N ILE A 97 -8.42 37.18 21.28
CA ILE A 97 -9.59 36.43 20.79
C ILE A 97 -9.70 36.62 19.28
N LEU A 98 -9.47 37.84 18.77
CA LEU A 98 -9.45 38.11 17.33
C LEU A 98 -8.33 37.34 16.61
N GLY A 99 -7.13 37.28 17.18
CA GLY A 99 -6.01 36.48 16.64
C GLY A 99 -6.31 34.98 16.63
N ALA A 100 -6.87 34.44 17.71
CA ALA A 100 -7.30 33.03 17.77
C ALA A 100 -8.41 32.74 16.75
N LYS A 101 -9.37 33.66 16.59
CA LYS A 101 -10.46 33.56 15.61
C LYS A 101 -9.93 33.57 14.18
N ASP A 102 -9.02 34.47 13.83
CA ASP A 102 -8.40 34.52 12.50
C ASP A 102 -7.62 33.23 12.18
N PHE A 103 -6.83 32.76 13.14
CA PHE A 103 -6.09 31.51 13.02
C PHE A 103 -7.03 30.33 12.70
N LEU A 104 -8.09 30.13 13.49
CA LEU A 104 -9.03 29.02 13.29
C LEU A 104 -9.86 29.19 12.01
N SER A 105 -10.28 30.43 11.69
CA SER A 105 -11.10 30.74 10.51
C SER A 105 -10.41 30.36 9.20
N LYS A 106 -9.10 30.65 9.07
CA LYS A 106 -8.30 30.27 7.91
C LYS A 106 -8.29 28.76 7.69
N ARG A 107 -8.15 27.99 8.77
CA ARG A 107 -8.07 26.52 8.71
C ARG A 107 -9.40 25.89 8.31
N TYR A 108 -10.50 26.29 8.97
CA TYR A 108 -11.82 25.79 8.59
C TYR A 108 -12.22 26.21 7.18
N SER A 109 -11.78 27.38 6.71
CA SER A 109 -12.00 27.81 5.32
C SER A 109 -11.19 26.99 4.31
N MET A 110 -10.08 26.39 4.71
CA MET A 110 -9.32 25.42 3.91
C MET A 110 -9.85 23.98 4.05
N GLY A 111 -10.99 23.78 4.72
CA GLY A 111 -11.59 22.46 4.90
C GLY A 111 -10.91 21.59 5.97
N PHE A 112 -10.07 22.19 6.84
CA PHE A 112 -9.45 21.46 7.94
C PHE A 112 -10.52 20.87 8.88
N LYS A 113 -10.36 19.60 9.23
CA LYS A 113 -11.14 18.90 10.25
C LYS A 113 -10.23 18.28 11.30
N GLU A 114 -10.68 18.23 12.55
CA GLU A 114 -9.89 17.66 13.65
C GLU A 114 -9.51 16.19 13.40
N GLU A 115 -10.38 15.42 12.74
CA GLU A 115 -10.08 14.02 12.40
C GLU A 115 -8.87 13.89 11.47
N GLN A 116 -8.57 14.91 10.65
CA GLN A 116 -7.36 14.93 9.83
C GLN A 116 -6.09 15.06 10.68
N LEU A 117 -6.12 15.90 11.72
CA LEU A 117 -4.99 16.01 12.66
C LEU A 117 -4.78 14.69 13.42
N THR A 118 -5.85 14.07 13.90
CA THR A 118 -5.78 12.75 14.54
C THR A 118 -5.21 11.70 13.59
N SER A 119 -5.65 11.71 12.33
CA SER A 119 -5.17 10.78 11.30
C SER A 119 -3.69 10.98 10.98
N PHE A 120 -3.22 12.23 10.84
CA PHE A 120 -1.81 12.54 10.61
C PHE A 120 -0.93 12.15 11.79
N LYS A 121 -1.37 12.42 13.03
CA LYS A 121 -0.69 11.97 14.24
C LYS A 121 -0.54 10.46 14.27
N LYS A 122 -1.65 9.75 14.07
CA LYS A 122 -1.68 8.29 14.06
C LYS A 122 -0.73 7.72 13.01
N LEU A 123 -0.79 8.22 11.78
CA LEU A 123 0.11 7.80 10.71
C LEU A 123 1.57 8.00 11.10
N ASN A 124 1.93 9.18 11.60
CA ASN A 124 3.31 9.46 11.96
C ASN A 124 3.81 8.59 13.13
N SER A 125 2.95 8.35 14.12
CA SER A 125 3.22 7.40 15.20
C SER A 125 3.42 5.98 14.67
N GLU A 126 2.57 5.48 13.77
CA GLU A 126 2.73 4.13 13.18
C GLU A 126 4.09 3.97 12.45
N TYR A 127 4.54 5.02 11.74
CA TYR A 127 5.88 5.02 11.14
C TYR A 127 6.99 4.88 12.18
N LEU A 128 6.94 5.66 13.26
CA LEU A 128 7.99 5.69 14.28
C LEU A 128 7.95 4.48 15.22
N ASP A 129 6.75 4.01 15.56
CA ASP A 129 6.52 2.94 16.53
C ASP A 129 6.66 1.55 15.90
N TYR A 130 6.35 1.42 14.60
CA TYR A 130 6.35 0.12 13.90
C TYR A 130 7.24 0.12 12.67
N PHE A 131 7.03 0.99 11.68
CA PHE A 131 7.63 0.77 10.34
C PHE A 131 9.14 1.05 10.29
N LEU A 132 9.59 2.03 11.08
CA LEU A 132 10.99 2.45 11.23
C LEU A 132 11.60 2.00 12.56
N ASN A 133 10.81 1.37 13.44
CA ASN A 133 11.31 0.92 14.73
C ASN A 133 12.14 -0.36 14.58
N THR A 134 13.46 -0.24 14.67
CA THR A 134 14.39 -1.39 14.61
C THR A 134 14.24 -2.35 15.79
N GLY A 135 13.64 -1.91 16.91
CA GLY A 135 13.32 -2.77 18.06
C GLY A 135 12.01 -3.55 17.90
N PHE A 136 11.14 -3.17 16.96
CA PHE A 136 9.89 -3.89 16.69
C PHE A 136 10.20 -5.21 15.96
N ASN A 137 9.51 -6.29 16.34
CA ASN A 137 9.62 -7.58 15.67
C ASN A 137 8.25 -8.29 15.65
N PRO A 138 7.45 -8.09 14.59
CA PRO A 138 6.16 -8.73 14.47
C PRO A 138 6.26 -10.18 13.96
N ARG A 139 7.43 -10.58 13.43
CA ARG A 139 7.57 -11.91 12.81
C ARG A 139 7.48 -13.05 13.82
N ASN A 140 7.63 -12.76 15.11
CA ASN A 140 7.33 -13.70 16.20
C ASN A 140 5.89 -14.26 16.14
N ILE A 141 4.95 -13.51 15.55
CA ILE A 141 3.57 -14.00 15.34
C ILE A 141 3.56 -15.20 14.39
N VAL A 142 4.29 -15.11 13.27
CA VAL A 142 4.33 -16.17 12.25
C VAL A 142 5.17 -17.35 12.74
N GLY A 143 6.31 -17.05 13.39
CA GLY A 143 7.15 -18.06 14.02
C GLY A 143 8.02 -18.87 13.05
N ASP A 144 8.19 -18.39 11.82
CA ASP A 144 9.03 -18.99 10.79
C ASP A 144 10.42 -18.32 10.72
N ASP A 145 11.32 -18.91 9.93
CA ASP A 145 12.58 -18.32 9.50
C ASP A 145 12.44 -17.68 8.10
N PRO A 146 12.42 -16.33 7.99
CA PRO A 146 12.27 -15.63 6.72
C PRO A 146 13.43 -15.85 5.73
N ALA A 147 14.59 -16.32 6.20
CA ALA A 147 15.75 -16.59 5.35
C ALA A 147 15.80 -18.03 4.82
N ASN A 148 14.84 -18.88 5.21
CA ASN A 148 14.81 -20.30 4.84
C ASN A 148 13.57 -20.64 4.02
N MET A 149 13.74 -20.83 2.70
CA MET A 149 12.67 -21.25 1.77
C MET A 149 12.06 -22.63 2.05
N GLN A 150 12.72 -23.45 2.88
CA GLN A 150 12.20 -24.77 3.28
C GLN A 150 11.28 -24.67 4.50
N ASP A 151 11.33 -23.56 5.24
CA ASP A 151 10.39 -23.31 6.31
C ASP A 151 9.06 -22.81 5.72
N ARG A 152 8.17 -23.77 5.45
CA ARG A 152 6.89 -23.59 4.74
C ARG A 152 5.66 -23.87 5.61
N ASN A 153 5.85 -24.36 6.84
CA ASN A 153 4.75 -24.82 7.69
C ASN A 153 4.22 -23.70 8.60
N TYR A 154 3.68 -22.65 7.99
CA TYR A 154 3.14 -21.48 8.66
C TYR A 154 1.95 -20.89 7.90
N GLY A 155 1.28 -19.91 8.50
CA GLY A 155 0.09 -19.29 7.93
C GLY A 155 -1.22 -19.84 8.48
N ASN A 156 -2.32 -19.37 7.90
CA ASN A 156 -3.69 -19.83 8.21
C ASN A 156 -4.65 -19.53 7.05
N ASN A 157 -5.93 -19.86 7.23
CA ASN A 157 -7.01 -19.61 6.28
C ASN A 157 -7.72 -18.26 6.48
N ASP A 158 -7.25 -17.39 7.38
CA ASP A 158 -7.81 -16.04 7.59
C ASP A 158 -7.22 -15.05 6.56
N VAL A 159 -7.70 -15.17 5.32
CA VAL A 159 -7.28 -14.30 4.21
C VAL A 159 -7.81 -12.87 4.34
N LYS A 160 -8.83 -12.64 5.17
CA LYS A 160 -9.37 -11.31 5.47
C LYS A 160 -8.42 -10.55 6.38
N GLY A 161 -7.98 -11.20 7.46
CA GLY A 161 -7.10 -10.63 8.46
C GLY A 161 -7.60 -9.29 9.05
N PRO A 162 -6.71 -8.55 9.72
CA PRO A 162 -7.05 -7.27 10.35
C PRO A 162 -7.22 -6.10 9.36
N ARG A 163 -6.79 -6.26 8.10
CA ARG A 163 -6.85 -5.24 7.05
C ARG A 163 -7.11 -5.88 5.69
N SER A 164 -8.33 -5.74 5.17
CA SER A 164 -8.77 -6.33 3.89
C SER A 164 -9.08 -5.32 2.78
N SER A 165 -9.24 -4.03 3.13
CA SER A 165 -9.67 -2.96 2.21
C SER A 165 -8.98 -2.98 0.83
N HIS A 166 -7.64 -3.04 0.81
CA HIS A 166 -6.87 -3.00 -0.45
C HIS A 166 -7.09 -4.22 -1.33
N GLY A 167 -7.03 -5.44 -0.77
CA GLY A 167 -7.32 -6.68 -1.52
C GLY A 167 -8.76 -6.74 -2.02
N THR A 168 -9.72 -6.24 -1.24
CA THR A 168 -11.12 -6.10 -1.66
C THR A 168 -11.25 -5.13 -2.84
N SER A 169 -10.55 -3.99 -2.80
CA SER A 169 -10.55 -3.00 -3.88
C SER A 169 -10.00 -3.58 -5.19
N VAL A 170 -8.87 -4.28 -5.12
CA VAL A 170 -8.24 -4.97 -6.26
C VAL A 170 -9.18 -6.04 -6.83
N SER A 171 -9.73 -6.89 -5.96
CA SER A 171 -10.63 -7.99 -6.38
C SER A 171 -11.93 -7.47 -6.99
N GLY A 172 -12.47 -6.35 -6.48
CA GLY A 172 -13.66 -5.71 -7.01
C GLY A 172 -13.49 -5.22 -8.45
N ILE A 173 -12.33 -4.65 -8.77
CA ILE A 173 -12.00 -4.21 -10.14
C ILE A 173 -11.98 -5.41 -11.09
N ILE A 174 -11.39 -6.54 -10.68
CA ILE A 174 -11.31 -7.74 -11.52
C ILE A 174 -12.70 -8.37 -11.70
N ALA A 175 -13.40 -8.64 -10.60
CA ALA A 175 -14.49 -9.61 -10.55
C ALA A 175 -15.74 -9.15 -9.78
N GLY A 176 -15.92 -7.84 -9.56
CA GLY A 176 -17.16 -7.30 -9.01
C GLY A 176 -18.39 -7.84 -9.75
N VAL A 177 -19.35 -8.40 -9.00
CA VAL A 177 -20.52 -9.09 -9.58
C VAL A 177 -21.28 -8.16 -10.50
N ARG A 178 -21.34 -8.52 -11.78
CA ARG A 178 -21.95 -7.67 -12.80
C ARG A 178 -23.48 -7.74 -12.75
N ASN A 179 -24.15 -6.64 -13.11
CA ASN A 179 -25.60 -6.56 -13.34
C ASN A 179 -26.49 -6.93 -12.14
N ASN A 180 -26.00 -6.76 -10.91
CA ASN A 180 -26.77 -7.01 -9.67
C ASN A 180 -27.46 -5.73 -9.12
N ASN A 181 -27.44 -4.63 -9.86
CA ASN A 181 -27.99 -3.31 -9.51
C ASN A 181 -27.41 -2.66 -8.25
N ILE A 182 -26.22 -3.08 -7.79
CA ILE A 182 -25.50 -2.46 -6.68
C ILE A 182 -24.03 -2.27 -7.03
N GLY A 183 -23.45 -1.14 -6.62
CA GLY A 183 -22.00 -0.94 -6.71
C GLY A 183 -21.45 -0.86 -8.14
N ILE A 184 -20.54 -1.78 -8.46
CA ILE A 184 -19.71 -1.74 -9.68
C ILE A 184 -19.85 -3.02 -10.49
N ASN A 185 -19.52 -2.93 -11.78
CA ASN A 185 -19.28 -4.10 -12.62
C ASN A 185 -17.76 -4.32 -12.73
N GLY A 186 -17.25 -5.46 -12.24
CA GLY A 186 -15.85 -5.86 -12.44
C GLY A 186 -15.54 -6.10 -13.92
N ILE A 187 -14.28 -5.99 -14.31
CA ILE A 187 -13.84 -6.10 -15.72
C ILE A 187 -14.15 -7.49 -16.29
N ALA A 188 -13.75 -8.56 -15.59
CA ALA A 188 -13.92 -9.93 -16.04
C ALA A 188 -15.32 -10.48 -15.72
N ARG A 189 -15.79 -11.40 -16.57
CA ARG A 189 -16.98 -12.22 -16.34
C ARG A 189 -16.56 -13.65 -16.01
N ASP A 190 -17.33 -14.33 -15.16
CA ASP A 190 -17.20 -15.77 -14.90
C ASP A 190 -15.81 -16.23 -14.38
N VAL A 191 -15.12 -15.38 -13.62
CA VAL A 191 -13.83 -15.69 -12.99
C VAL A 191 -14.00 -16.07 -11.52
N LYS A 192 -13.04 -16.83 -10.98
CA LYS A 192 -12.91 -17.12 -9.55
C LYS A 192 -11.69 -16.38 -9.00
N ILE A 193 -11.82 -15.81 -7.80
CA ILE A 193 -10.73 -15.12 -7.11
C ILE A 193 -10.15 -16.04 -6.03
N MET A 194 -8.83 -16.26 -6.08
CA MET A 194 -8.06 -16.91 -5.01
C MET A 194 -7.37 -15.83 -4.18
N ALA A 195 -7.82 -15.60 -2.95
CA ALA A 195 -7.26 -14.57 -2.08
C ALA A 195 -5.99 -15.07 -1.39
N ILE A 196 -4.83 -14.49 -1.72
CA ILE A 196 -3.56 -14.83 -1.06
C ILE A 196 -3.03 -13.61 -0.32
N ARG A 197 -2.89 -13.74 1.00
CA ARG A 197 -2.44 -12.64 1.87
C ARG A 197 -0.94 -12.77 2.13
N THR A 198 -0.15 -11.88 1.53
CA THR A 198 1.31 -11.80 1.69
C THR A 198 1.81 -10.45 2.20
N THR A 199 0.97 -9.40 2.18
CA THR A 199 1.38 -8.03 2.47
C THR A 199 0.75 -7.52 3.78
N PRO A 200 1.57 -7.10 4.76
CA PRO A 200 1.08 -6.47 6.00
C PRO A 200 0.69 -4.98 5.74
N SER A 201 0.89 -4.09 6.70
CA SER A 201 0.59 -2.66 6.56
C SER A 201 1.51 -1.91 5.58
N VAL A 202 2.72 -2.42 5.38
CA VAL A 202 3.77 -1.88 4.52
C VAL A 202 4.35 -3.02 3.65
N ASP A 203 5.67 -3.07 3.45
CA ASP A 203 6.36 -4.05 2.60
C ASP A 203 6.15 -5.51 3.00
N GLU A 204 5.94 -6.33 1.99
CA GLU A 204 6.01 -7.78 1.99
C GLU A 204 7.45 -8.32 2.16
N ARG A 205 7.57 -9.59 2.58
CA ARG A 205 8.85 -10.32 2.64
C ARG A 205 9.02 -11.17 1.39
N ASP A 206 10.26 -11.24 0.88
CA ASP A 206 10.57 -11.97 -0.36
C ASP A 206 10.17 -13.45 -0.28
N LYS A 207 10.39 -14.10 0.88
CA LYS A 207 9.97 -15.50 1.11
C LYS A 207 8.45 -15.67 1.00
N ASP A 208 7.68 -14.78 1.63
CA ASP A 208 6.21 -14.85 1.61
C ASP A 208 5.68 -14.65 0.19
N VAL A 209 6.27 -13.72 -0.58
CA VAL A 209 5.93 -13.51 -2.00
C VAL A 209 6.24 -14.75 -2.83
N ALA A 210 7.44 -15.33 -2.67
CA ALA A 210 7.84 -16.51 -3.41
C ALA A 210 6.91 -17.70 -3.13
N LEU A 211 6.61 -17.97 -1.87
CA LEU A 211 5.69 -19.05 -1.49
C LEU A 211 4.24 -18.76 -1.88
N ALA A 212 3.81 -17.50 -1.87
CA ALA A 212 2.50 -17.09 -2.38
C ALA A 212 2.33 -17.34 -3.88
N ILE A 213 3.35 -17.01 -4.69
CA ILE A 213 3.36 -17.30 -6.12
C ILE A 213 3.29 -18.81 -6.34
N MET A 214 4.15 -19.59 -5.69
CA MET A 214 4.14 -21.06 -5.81
C MET A 214 2.79 -21.65 -5.40
N TYR A 215 2.21 -21.19 -4.28
CA TYR A 215 0.88 -21.63 -3.83
C TYR A 215 -0.21 -21.32 -4.86
N ALA A 216 -0.21 -20.13 -5.46
CA ALA A 216 -1.18 -19.76 -6.48
C ALA A 216 -1.09 -20.70 -7.69
N VAL A 217 0.13 -20.97 -8.16
CA VAL A 217 0.41 -21.88 -9.27
C VAL A 217 -0.09 -23.30 -8.93
N ASP A 218 0.33 -23.84 -7.78
CA ASP A 218 -0.04 -25.19 -7.32
C ASP A 218 -1.55 -25.37 -7.13
N ASN A 219 -2.27 -24.28 -6.83
CA ASN A 219 -3.72 -24.29 -6.64
C ASN A 219 -4.50 -23.87 -7.90
N GLY A 220 -3.83 -23.80 -9.05
CA GLY A 220 -4.44 -23.65 -10.37
C GLY A 220 -4.90 -22.23 -10.67
N ALA A 221 -4.11 -21.23 -10.31
CA ALA A 221 -4.28 -19.87 -10.81
C ALA A 221 -3.74 -19.75 -12.25
N ASP A 222 -4.52 -19.15 -13.14
CA ASP A 222 -4.07 -18.82 -14.51
C ASP A 222 -3.34 -17.46 -14.57
N ILE A 223 -3.72 -16.54 -13.69
CA ILE A 223 -3.17 -15.18 -13.58
C ILE A 223 -2.96 -14.83 -12.11
N ILE A 224 -1.83 -14.24 -11.78
CA ILE A 224 -1.51 -13.71 -10.45
C ILE A 224 -1.34 -12.20 -10.53
N ASN A 225 -2.23 -11.46 -9.86
CA ASN A 225 -2.14 -10.01 -9.73
C ASN A 225 -1.35 -9.63 -8.47
N MET A 226 -0.21 -8.97 -8.64
CA MET A 226 0.70 -8.53 -7.59
C MET A 226 0.64 -7.00 -7.45
N SER A 227 -0.29 -6.52 -6.62
CA SER A 227 -0.50 -5.09 -6.35
C SER A 227 0.24 -4.56 -5.13
N PHE A 228 1.52 -4.92 -5.01
CA PHE A 228 2.44 -4.52 -3.96
C PHE A 228 3.83 -4.30 -4.55
N GLY A 229 4.75 -3.76 -3.75
CA GLY A 229 6.14 -3.66 -4.15
C GLY A 229 6.95 -2.75 -3.23
N LYS A 230 8.27 -2.88 -3.33
CA LYS A 230 9.26 -2.25 -2.45
C LYS A 230 10.52 -1.85 -3.21
N GLN A 231 11.43 -1.15 -2.54
CA GLN A 231 12.64 -0.59 -3.17
C GLN A 231 13.92 -1.42 -2.97
N VAL A 232 13.88 -2.43 -2.11
CA VAL A 232 15.01 -3.33 -1.80
C VAL A 232 14.47 -4.76 -1.62
N SER A 233 15.23 -5.77 -2.01
CA SER A 233 14.83 -7.19 -1.97
C SER A 233 16.04 -8.05 -1.61
N PRO A 234 16.32 -8.26 -0.31
CA PRO A 234 17.50 -8.99 0.13
C PRO A 234 17.47 -10.48 -0.23
N GLN A 235 16.29 -11.09 -0.43
CA GLN A 235 16.16 -12.46 -0.93
C GLN A 235 15.51 -12.53 -2.31
N LYS A 236 15.92 -11.63 -3.20
CA LYS A 236 15.44 -11.60 -4.60
C LYS A 236 15.51 -12.96 -5.30
N SER A 237 16.53 -13.77 -5.00
CA SER A 237 16.67 -15.12 -5.57
C SER A 237 15.49 -16.05 -5.26
N PHE A 238 14.80 -15.86 -4.14
CA PHE A 238 13.59 -16.62 -3.80
C PHE A 238 12.43 -16.25 -4.73
N VAL A 239 12.26 -14.95 -4.98
CA VAL A 239 11.22 -14.44 -5.87
C VAL A 239 11.51 -14.87 -7.31
N ASP A 240 12.76 -14.72 -7.78
CA ASP A 240 13.19 -15.15 -9.12
C ASP A 240 12.88 -16.64 -9.36
N MET A 241 13.13 -17.50 -8.36
CA MET A 241 12.79 -18.92 -8.42
C MET A 241 11.28 -19.14 -8.60
N ALA A 242 10.44 -18.43 -7.83
CA ALA A 242 9.00 -18.57 -7.91
C ALA A 242 8.43 -18.01 -9.23
N VAL A 243 9.04 -16.97 -9.78
CA VAL A 243 8.68 -16.43 -11.11
C VAL A 243 8.99 -17.43 -12.21
N LYS A 244 10.19 -18.06 -12.19
CA LYS A 244 10.53 -19.16 -13.12
C LYS A 244 9.56 -20.33 -12.98
N TYR A 245 9.20 -20.68 -11.74
CA TYR A 245 8.20 -21.72 -11.49
C TYR A 245 6.83 -21.39 -12.11
N ALA A 246 6.35 -20.15 -11.98
CA ALA A 246 5.11 -19.70 -12.62
C ALA A 246 5.22 -19.72 -14.15
N GLU A 247 6.38 -19.36 -14.71
CA GLU A 247 6.64 -19.40 -16.15
C GLU A 247 6.56 -20.82 -16.71
N GLU A 248 7.21 -21.79 -16.05
CA GLU A 248 7.17 -23.21 -16.41
C GLU A 248 5.73 -23.78 -16.40
N HIS A 249 4.86 -23.22 -15.55
CA HIS A 249 3.45 -23.60 -15.43
C HIS A 249 2.49 -22.71 -16.23
N LYS A 250 3.03 -21.81 -17.07
CA LYS A 250 2.27 -20.91 -17.96
C LYS A 250 1.28 -20.00 -17.23
N VAL A 251 1.63 -19.58 -16.01
CA VAL A 251 0.82 -18.65 -15.21
C VAL A 251 1.27 -17.22 -15.49
N LEU A 252 0.34 -16.34 -15.87
CA LEU A 252 0.64 -14.94 -16.15
C LEU A 252 0.79 -14.13 -14.85
N LEU A 253 1.87 -13.37 -14.73
CA LEU A 253 2.15 -12.49 -13.61
C LEU A 253 1.89 -11.04 -14.02
N ILE A 254 1.00 -10.36 -13.30
CA ILE A 254 0.68 -8.94 -13.55
C ILE A 254 1.06 -8.15 -12.30
N HIS A 255 2.04 -7.26 -12.45
CA HIS A 255 2.63 -6.49 -11.37
C HIS A 255 2.42 -5.00 -11.58
N VAL A 256 2.43 -4.25 -10.48
CA VAL A 256 2.30 -2.78 -10.50
C VAL A 256 3.64 -2.12 -10.77
N ALA A 257 3.68 -1.06 -11.57
CA ALA A 257 4.92 -0.31 -11.78
C ALA A 257 5.40 0.42 -10.50
N GLY A 258 4.47 0.80 -9.60
CA GLY A 258 4.73 1.55 -8.38
C GLY A 258 4.28 3.02 -8.44
N ASN A 259 4.26 3.70 -7.28
CA ASN A 259 3.58 5.00 -7.10
C ASN A 259 4.52 6.14 -6.67
N TYR A 260 5.75 6.15 -7.19
CA TYR A 260 6.77 7.12 -6.77
C TYR A 260 7.18 8.13 -7.86
N GLY A 261 6.62 8.02 -9.07
CA GLY A 261 7.02 8.83 -10.22
C GLY A 261 8.45 8.51 -10.70
N PHE A 262 8.94 7.30 -10.42
CA PHE A 262 10.30 6.88 -10.77
C PHE A 262 10.37 6.28 -12.17
N ASN A 263 11.51 6.50 -12.84
CA ASN A 263 11.89 5.70 -13.99
C ASN A 263 12.45 4.34 -13.51
N ILE A 264 11.70 3.25 -13.66
CA ILE A 264 12.09 1.91 -13.19
C ILE A 264 13.09 1.18 -14.11
N ASP A 265 13.39 1.77 -15.28
CA ASP A 265 14.56 1.39 -16.07
C ASP A 265 15.88 1.79 -15.37
N VAL A 266 15.82 2.75 -14.44
CA VAL A 266 16.98 3.26 -13.69
C VAL A 266 16.88 2.89 -12.21
N LEU A 267 15.70 3.02 -11.61
CA LEU A 267 15.44 2.74 -10.21
C LEU A 267 14.56 1.51 -10.05
N GLU A 268 15.20 0.35 -9.98
CA GLU A 268 14.51 -0.92 -9.76
C GLU A 268 13.61 -0.91 -8.52
N THR A 269 12.41 -1.46 -8.72
CA THR A 269 11.44 -1.83 -7.69
C THR A 269 11.25 -3.34 -7.71
N TYR A 270 10.86 -3.90 -6.56
CA TYR A 270 10.73 -5.35 -6.37
C TYR A 270 9.32 -5.72 -5.94
N PRO A 271 8.81 -6.90 -6.33
CA PRO A 271 9.36 -7.82 -7.34
C PRO A 271 9.65 -7.15 -8.71
N SER A 272 10.60 -7.71 -9.46
CA SER A 272 11.03 -7.18 -10.76
C SER A 272 10.99 -8.28 -11.81
N ASP A 273 10.70 -7.86 -13.04
CA ASP A 273 10.86 -8.56 -14.31
C ASP A 273 12.33 -8.75 -14.76
N ARG A 274 13.31 -8.40 -13.93
CA ARG A 274 14.73 -8.62 -14.24
C ARG A 274 15.28 -9.69 -13.34
N TYR A 275 15.65 -10.84 -13.86
CA TYR A 275 16.31 -11.88 -13.08
C TYR A 275 17.73 -11.46 -12.64
N LEU A 276 18.23 -12.06 -11.56
CA LEU A 276 19.61 -11.87 -11.10
C LEU A 276 20.68 -12.24 -12.15
N ASP A 277 20.35 -13.13 -13.08
CA ASP A 277 21.22 -13.51 -14.20
C ASP A 277 21.16 -12.55 -15.41
N GLY A 278 20.33 -11.50 -15.31
CA GLY A 278 20.14 -10.47 -16.35
C GLY A 278 19.13 -10.82 -17.44
N THR A 279 18.48 -11.99 -17.36
CA THR A 279 17.37 -12.36 -18.26
C THR A 279 16.03 -11.84 -17.73
N GLU A 280 14.97 -11.93 -18.54
CA GLU A 280 13.63 -11.43 -18.22
C GLU A 280 12.60 -12.57 -18.39
N PRO A 281 11.57 -12.66 -17.52
CA PRO A 281 10.48 -13.61 -17.66
C PRO A 281 9.59 -13.27 -18.85
N SER A 282 9.13 -14.28 -19.57
CA SER A 282 8.19 -14.13 -20.69
C SER A 282 6.72 -14.03 -20.25
N ASN A 283 6.41 -14.36 -18.99
CA ASN A 283 5.08 -14.40 -18.42
C ASN A 283 4.77 -13.21 -17.49
N TRP A 284 5.42 -12.05 -17.67
CA TRP A 284 5.27 -10.89 -16.78
C TRP A 284 4.71 -9.67 -17.52
N LEU A 285 3.87 -8.90 -16.83
CA LEU A 285 3.43 -7.57 -17.27
C LEU A 285 3.52 -6.56 -16.11
N ASN A 286 4.27 -5.48 -16.31
CA ASN A 286 4.31 -4.32 -15.43
C ASN A 286 3.31 -3.26 -15.89
N VAL A 287 2.43 -2.85 -14.97
CA VAL A 287 1.31 -1.95 -15.24
C VAL A 287 1.50 -0.59 -14.58
N GLY A 288 1.63 0.45 -15.41
CA GLY A 288 1.59 1.85 -15.02
C GLY A 288 0.15 2.37 -14.87
N ALA A 289 0.00 3.51 -14.19
CA ALA A 289 -1.28 4.17 -13.97
C ALA A 289 -1.47 5.33 -14.94
N SER A 290 -2.58 5.32 -15.67
CA SER A 290 -3.04 6.46 -16.45
C SER A 290 -4.01 7.33 -15.64
N ASP A 291 -3.88 8.63 -15.82
CA ASP A 291 -4.83 9.65 -15.40
C ASP A 291 -6.09 9.61 -16.29
N GLN A 292 -7.08 10.42 -15.95
CA GLN A 292 -8.31 10.64 -16.71
C GLN A 292 -8.08 11.57 -17.92
N THR A 293 -6.90 12.17 -18.04
CA THR A 293 -6.56 13.12 -19.11
C THR A 293 -6.24 12.38 -20.42
N LEU A 294 -6.67 12.92 -21.56
CA LEU A 294 -6.44 12.35 -22.89
C LEU A 294 -5.28 13.04 -23.64
N ASP A 295 -4.32 13.61 -22.91
CA ASP A 295 -3.19 14.35 -23.48
C ASP A 295 -1.83 13.71 -23.10
N LYS A 296 -0.72 14.41 -23.36
CA LYS A 296 0.63 13.90 -23.03
C LYS A 296 0.87 13.70 -21.53
N LYS A 297 -0.03 14.16 -20.66
CA LYS A 297 -0.05 13.92 -19.22
C LYS A 297 -0.92 12.71 -18.85
N LEU A 298 -1.25 11.87 -19.83
CA LEU A 298 -1.97 10.60 -19.63
C LEU A 298 -1.31 9.72 -18.54
N PRO A 299 0.03 9.60 -18.40
CA PRO A 299 0.58 8.94 -17.22
C PRO A 299 0.31 9.75 -15.94
N ALA A 300 -0.29 9.10 -14.94
CA ALA A 300 -0.54 9.75 -13.65
C ALA A 300 0.79 10.20 -13.02
N ILE A 301 0.82 11.37 -12.39
CA ILE A 301 2.08 11.98 -11.90
C ILE A 301 2.84 11.11 -10.89
N PHE A 302 2.12 10.27 -10.15
CA PHE A 302 2.70 9.32 -9.21
C PHE A 302 3.13 8.01 -9.87
N SER A 303 2.67 7.69 -11.09
CA SER A 303 2.99 6.41 -11.72
C SER A 303 4.48 6.34 -11.98
N ASN A 304 5.09 5.24 -11.53
CA ASN A 304 6.36 4.84 -12.09
C ASN A 304 6.19 4.58 -13.60
N TYR A 305 7.28 4.78 -14.34
CA TYR A 305 7.34 4.65 -15.79
C TYR A 305 8.67 4.01 -16.19
N GLY A 306 8.77 3.53 -17.42
CA GLY A 306 9.98 2.94 -17.98
C GLY A 306 9.72 2.59 -19.43
N ALA A 307 10.66 2.91 -20.32
CA ALA A 307 10.52 2.58 -21.74
C ALA A 307 10.74 1.08 -21.99
N LYS A 308 11.40 0.38 -21.06
CA LYS A 308 11.69 -1.05 -21.16
C LYS A 308 10.87 -1.88 -20.17
N HIS A 309 10.68 -1.38 -18.95
CA HIS A 309 10.13 -2.18 -17.85
C HIS A 309 8.71 -1.80 -17.43
N VAL A 310 8.01 -0.97 -18.22
CA VAL A 310 6.55 -0.77 -18.09
C VAL A 310 5.91 -1.12 -19.43
N ASP A 311 5.15 -2.22 -19.44
CA ASP A 311 4.56 -2.76 -20.66
C ASP A 311 3.31 -2.00 -21.10
N ILE A 312 2.49 -1.59 -20.12
CA ILE A 312 1.20 -0.95 -20.40
C ILE A 312 0.77 -0.01 -19.29
N PHE A 313 -0.01 1.01 -19.65
CA PHE A 313 -0.72 1.87 -18.71
C PHE A 313 -2.21 1.56 -18.74
N ALA A 314 -2.84 1.55 -17.55
CA ALA A 314 -4.29 1.38 -17.41
C ALA A 314 -4.87 2.41 -16.43
N PRO A 315 -6.19 2.70 -16.48
CA PRO A 315 -6.82 3.68 -15.60
C PRO A 315 -6.45 3.47 -14.13
N GLY A 316 -5.90 4.52 -13.51
CA GLY A 316 -5.32 4.43 -12.17
C GLY A 316 -5.66 5.58 -11.24
N VAL A 317 -6.49 6.54 -11.68
CA VAL A 317 -6.83 7.74 -10.91
C VAL A 317 -8.33 7.77 -10.62
N GLU A 318 -8.66 7.84 -9.33
CA GLU A 318 -10.03 7.95 -8.80
C GLU A 318 -10.97 6.86 -9.34
N LEU A 319 -10.52 5.61 -9.27
CA LEU A 319 -11.28 4.47 -9.77
C LEU A 319 -12.22 3.94 -8.69
N VAL A 320 -13.53 4.02 -8.92
CA VAL A 320 -14.55 3.54 -7.97
C VAL A 320 -14.50 2.01 -7.87
N THR A 321 -14.33 1.48 -6.67
CA THR A 321 -14.30 0.03 -6.43
C THR A 321 -14.93 -0.37 -5.09
N LEU A 322 -15.00 -1.67 -4.84
CA LEU A 322 -15.45 -2.26 -3.57
C LEU A 322 -14.46 -1.97 -2.45
N ASP A 323 -14.96 -1.83 -1.24
CA ASP A 323 -14.14 -1.73 -0.03
C ASP A 323 -14.73 -2.64 1.06
N SER A 324 -13.96 -2.82 2.12
CA SER A 324 -14.34 -3.57 3.32
C SER A 324 -15.67 -3.10 3.92
N CYS A 325 -16.33 -3.99 4.66
CA CYS A 325 -17.57 -3.67 5.40
C CYS A 325 -18.72 -3.15 4.52
N ASN A 326 -18.90 -3.76 3.35
CA ASN A 326 -19.99 -3.47 2.40
C ASN A 326 -20.02 -1.99 1.98
N SER A 327 -18.84 -1.44 1.68
CA SER A 327 -18.68 -0.04 1.27
C SER A 327 -17.94 0.05 -0.06
N TYR A 328 -17.77 1.28 -0.53
CA TYR A 328 -17.08 1.61 -1.77
C TYR A 328 -16.00 2.64 -1.49
N SER A 329 -14.92 2.59 -2.26
CA SER A 329 -13.84 3.57 -2.21
C SER A 329 -13.51 4.06 -3.62
N MET A 330 -12.75 5.15 -3.69
CA MET A 330 -12.29 5.75 -4.95
C MET A 330 -10.78 6.02 -4.89
N PRO A 331 -9.94 4.96 -4.80
CA PRO A 331 -8.50 5.08 -4.72
C PRO A 331 -7.84 5.52 -6.04
N SER A 332 -6.60 5.99 -5.91
CA SER A 332 -5.67 6.24 -7.01
C SER A 332 -4.37 5.46 -6.76
N GLY A 333 -3.81 4.84 -7.79
CA GLY A 333 -2.57 4.07 -7.73
C GLY A 333 -2.41 3.07 -8.88
N THR A 334 -1.18 2.69 -9.17
CA THR A 334 -0.88 1.53 -10.05
C THR A 334 -1.52 0.24 -9.54
N SER A 335 -1.75 0.14 -8.23
CA SER A 335 -2.47 -0.97 -7.59
C SER A 335 -3.96 -1.05 -7.93
N VAL A 336 -4.55 -0.03 -8.55
CA VAL A 336 -5.87 -0.13 -9.19
C VAL A 336 -5.80 -0.25 -10.72
N SER A 337 -4.65 0.04 -11.33
CA SER A 337 -4.41 -0.18 -12.77
C SER A 337 -4.11 -1.64 -13.10
N ALA A 338 -3.24 -2.30 -12.32
CA ALA A 338 -2.93 -3.73 -12.49
C ALA A 338 -4.16 -4.66 -12.51
N PRO A 339 -5.16 -4.51 -11.61
CA PRO A 339 -6.36 -5.33 -11.69
C PRO A 339 -7.24 -5.06 -12.91
N VAL A 340 -7.17 -3.87 -13.54
CA VAL A 340 -7.85 -3.64 -14.83
C VAL A 340 -7.25 -4.53 -15.91
N VAL A 341 -5.91 -4.56 -16.01
CA VAL A 341 -5.19 -5.42 -16.97
C VAL A 341 -5.42 -6.89 -16.65
N THR A 342 -5.43 -7.26 -15.37
CA THR A 342 -5.77 -8.62 -14.92
C THR A 342 -7.15 -9.05 -15.37
N GLY A 343 -8.16 -8.17 -15.22
CA GLY A 343 -9.51 -8.47 -15.71
C GLY A 343 -9.57 -8.65 -17.22
N ILE A 344 -8.84 -7.82 -17.99
CA ILE A 344 -8.76 -7.95 -19.46
C ILE A 344 -8.07 -9.26 -19.84
N ALA A 345 -6.95 -9.59 -19.21
CA ALA A 345 -6.23 -10.83 -19.47
C ALA A 345 -7.11 -12.05 -19.15
N ALA A 346 -7.86 -12.02 -18.04
CA ALA A 346 -8.81 -13.09 -17.70
C ALA A 346 -9.94 -13.23 -18.73
N LEU A 347 -10.45 -12.11 -19.26
CA LEU A 347 -11.42 -12.15 -20.36
C LEU A 347 -10.81 -12.84 -21.59
N VAL A 348 -9.60 -12.44 -22.00
CA VAL A 348 -8.92 -13.01 -23.16
C VAL A 348 -8.67 -14.52 -22.99
N LEU A 349 -8.26 -14.98 -21.81
CA LEU A 349 -8.08 -16.41 -21.53
C LEU A 349 -9.39 -17.21 -21.51
N SER A 350 -10.53 -16.56 -21.28
CA SER A 350 -11.86 -17.21 -21.23
C SER A 350 -12.55 -17.34 -22.59
N TYR A 351 -12.01 -16.70 -23.64
CA TYR A 351 -12.46 -16.83 -25.03
C TYR A 351 -11.75 -17.98 -25.73
#